data_AF-A0A0Q7KE68-F1
#
_entry.id   AF-A0A0Q7KE68-F1
#
_cell.length_a   1.000
_cell.length_b   1.000
_cell.length_c   1.000
_cell.angle_alpha   90.00
_cell.angle_beta   90.00
_cell.angle_gamma   90.00
#
_symmetry.space_group_name_H-M   'P 1'
#
loop_
_entity.id
_entity.type
_entity.pdbx_description
1 polymer ?
#
loop_
_entity_poly.entity_id
_entity_poly.type
_entity_poly.pdbx_seq_one_letter_code
_entity_poly.pdbx_strand_id
1 'polypeptide(L)'
;MLHQKSGTASRPHGHRAKRRRRKSAPLIALNLAIVMVLAGGTAAYGALSQTVTLTVDGRSDTVRTFGGTVADVLDDHGVEVSPDDRLNVAPTSTISDGDTIDVAYGRPLTLTVDGVVSKQLVYEPTVGKALASLDVAPAAGSYVSAKSGATVPRGGMSLVVSTPKNVTVVADGQTKNLTTTEPTVADVLDEAGVALDADDEIKPGVDDYVQPDQKLRVVRIEKVEKVETVKVKHDVEVKDDPEALAGETEVLTEGKNGENRETVTLVYADGKLRDRVVVASDAVSKPVTEVVSRGTSRTPPDSVWDKIAKCESGGNWSINTGNGYYGGLQFSAATWKSVGGPGLPHENSREVQIKYAKILQARSGWGQWGCAGARFN
;
A
#
# COMPACT_ATOMS: atom_id res chain seq x y z
N MET A 1 104.15 25.73 76.04
CA MET A 1 104.95 26.97 76.11
C MET A 1 104.06 28.05 75.50
N LEU A 2 103.57 29.08 76.16
CA LEU A 2 103.99 29.84 77.33
C LEU A 2 102.72 30.51 77.93
N HIS A 3 102.67 30.62 79.26
CA HIS A 3 102.28 31.83 80.03
C HIS A 3 100.89 32.45 79.81
N GLN A 4 99.99 32.37 80.81
CA GLN A 4 99.87 33.19 82.04
C GLN A 4 98.65 34.12 81.87
N LYS A 5 97.62 33.98 82.73
CA LYS A 5 97.42 34.74 83.98
C LYS A 5 97.17 36.23 83.69
N SER A 6 96.24 36.96 84.32
CA SER A 6 95.32 36.74 85.44
C SER A 6 94.76 38.12 85.82
N GLY A 7 93.64 38.19 86.53
CA GLY A 7 93.32 39.36 87.39
C GLY A 7 91.82 39.68 87.42
N THR A 8 91.05 39.11 88.34
CA THR A 8 90.63 39.68 89.66
C THR A 8 89.67 40.88 89.52
N ALA A 9 88.36 40.70 89.71
CA ALA A 9 87.61 40.61 90.98
C ALA A 9 87.10 41.97 91.50
N SER A 10 85.78 42.18 91.43
CA SER A 10 84.95 42.65 92.55
C SER A 10 83.47 42.81 92.16
N ARG A 11 82.60 42.19 92.96
CA ARG A 11 81.15 42.46 93.05
C ARG A 11 80.95 43.62 94.05
N PRO A 12 79.82 44.36 93.99
CA PRO A 12 78.73 43.99 94.90
C PRO A 12 77.33 44.06 94.27
N HIS A 13 76.39 43.59 95.09
CA HIS A 13 75.00 43.27 94.85
C HIS A 13 74.09 44.42 94.40
N GLY A 14 73.10 44.08 93.57
CA GLY A 14 71.94 44.91 93.28
C GLY A 14 70.81 44.10 92.64
N HIS A 15 69.95 43.55 93.49
CA HIS A 15 68.56 43.13 93.29
C HIS A 15 68.08 42.32 92.06
N ARG A 16 67.47 41.21 92.43
CA ARG A 16 66.73 40.21 91.65
C ARG A 16 65.36 40.76 91.23
N ALA A 17 65.08 40.83 89.93
CA ALA A 17 63.71 40.83 89.40
C ALA A 17 63.64 40.04 88.07
N LYS A 18 62.62 39.20 87.97
CA LYS A 18 62.45 38.14 86.97
C LYS A 18 61.87 38.66 85.65
N ARG A 19 62.47 38.19 84.54
CA ARG A 19 61.85 37.54 83.37
C ARG A 19 60.98 38.40 82.42
N ARG A 20 61.44 38.57 81.17
CA ARG A 20 60.71 38.11 79.95
C ARG A 20 61.53 38.38 78.68
N ARG A 21 61.76 37.33 77.88
CA ARG A 21 62.30 37.39 76.52
C ARG A 21 61.33 38.20 75.64
N ARG A 22 61.80 39.29 75.02
CA ARG A 22 61.10 39.95 73.91
C ARG A 22 61.33 39.13 72.63
N LYS A 23 60.25 38.58 72.07
CA LYS A 23 60.21 38.02 70.71
C LYS A 23 59.95 39.18 69.72
N SER A 24 60.63 39.13 68.59
CA SER A 24 60.59 40.07 67.45
C SER A 24 59.20 40.14 66.82
N ALA A 25 58.72 41.37 66.61
CA ALA A 25 57.34 41.70 66.22
C ALA A 25 57.01 41.90 64.71
N PRO A 26 57.85 41.68 63.68
CA PRO A 26 57.41 41.99 62.30
C PRO A 26 56.84 40.82 61.47
N LEU A 27 56.85 39.57 61.94
CA LEU A 27 56.44 38.39 61.14
C LEU A 27 54.99 37.89 61.37
N ILE A 28 54.28 38.44 62.36
CA ILE A 28 52.89 38.06 62.66
C ILE A 28 51.89 38.94 61.88
N ALA A 29 52.24 40.18 61.57
CA ALA A 29 51.38 41.10 60.82
C ALA A 29 51.21 40.70 59.33
N LEU A 30 52.23 40.10 58.70
CA LEU A 30 52.19 39.71 57.29
C LEU A 30 51.34 38.44 57.05
N ASN A 31 51.31 37.51 58.00
CA ASN A 31 50.49 36.29 57.91
C ASN A 31 49.00 36.55 58.23
N LEU A 32 48.69 37.53 59.09
CA LEU A 32 47.30 37.97 59.33
C LEU A 32 46.71 38.73 58.14
N ALA A 33 47.52 39.45 57.36
CA ALA A 33 47.06 40.12 56.14
C ALA A 33 46.72 39.13 55.01
N ILE A 34 47.49 38.06 54.83
CA ILE A 34 47.21 37.01 53.83
C ILE A 34 46.01 36.16 54.25
N VAL A 35 45.84 35.87 55.55
CA VAL A 35 44.64 35.19 56.06
C VAL A 35 43.40 36.09 56.07
N MET A 36 43.52 37.42 56.21
CA MET A 36 42.37 38.34 56.02
C MET A 36 42.08 38.65 54.55
N VAL A 37 43.04 38.54 53.62
CA VAL A 37 42.76 38.57 52.17
C VAL A 37 42.17 37.24 51.69
N LEU A 38 42.55 36.11 52.30
CA LEU A 38 41.93 34.80 52.02
C LEU A 38 40.56 34.64 52.70
N ALA A 39 40.40 35.06 53.95
CA ALA A 39 39.11 35.01 54.67
C ALA A 39 38.15 36.14 54.25
N GLY A 40 38.68 37.36 54.04
CA GLY A 40 37.94 38.49 53.48
C GLY A 40 37.65 38.31 51.99
N GLY A 41 38.54 37.63 51.25
CA GLY A 41 38.26 37.08 49.93
C GLY A 41 37.09 36.11 50.00
N THR A 42 37.18 35.00 50.74
CA THR A 42 36.06 34.03 50.80
C THR A 42 34.73 34.61 51.29
N ALA A 43 34.74 35.60 52.19
CA ALA A 43 33.53 36.29 52.64
C ALA A 43 32.99 37.29 51.60
N ALA A 44 33.86 38.03 50.91
CA ALA A 44 33.46 38.92 49.81
C ALA A 44 32.99 38.16 48.57
N TYR A 45 33.57 37.00 48.27
CA TYR A 45 33.15 36.11 47.18
C TYR A 45 31.74 35.54 47.42
N GLY A 46 31.30 35.40 48.68
CA GLY A 46 29.93 35.05 49.02
C GLY A 46 28.93 36.21 48.94
N ALA A 47 29.40 37.46 49.00
CA ALA A 47 28.57 38.66 48.94
C ALA A 47 28.29 39.17 47.52
N LEU A 48 28.96 38.59 46.51
CA LEU A 48 28.83 38.97 45.09
C LEU A 48 28.15 37.89 44.23
N SER A 49 27.97 36.68 44.76
CA SER A 49 27.28 35.59 44.07
C SER A 49 25.83 35.52 44.49
N GLN A 50 24.95 35.18 43.56
CA GLN A 50 23.56 34.88 43.85
C GLN A 50 23.34 33.37 43.99
N THR A 51 22.38 32.99 44.83
CA THR A 51 21.93 31.61 45.03
C THR A 51 20.51 31.48 44.51
N VAL A 52 20.31 30.66 43.49
CA VAL A 52 19.01 30.46 42.84
C VAL A 52 18.64 28.97 42.84
N THR A 53 17.35 28.68 42.80
CA THR A 53 16.86 27.31 42.61
C THR A 53 16.68 27.06 41.11
N LEU A 54 17.45 26.14 40.56
CA LEU A 54 17.35 25.71 39.17
C LEU A 54 16.62 24.37 39.11
N THR A 55 15.40 24.36 38.55
CA THR A 55 14.62 23.14 38.33
C THR A 55 14.70 22.76 36.86
N VAL A 56 15.24 21.58 36.55
CA VAL A 56 15.31 21.04 35.19
C VAL A 56 14.51 19.75 35.11
N ASP A 57 13.48 19.72 34.26
CA ASP A 57 12.56 18.57 34.12
C ASP A 57 11.97 18.09 35.46
N GLY A 58 11.72 19.02 36.39
CA GLY A 58 11.19 18.74 37.72
C GLY A 58 12.21 18.22 38.74
N ARG A 59 13.51 18.23 38.41
CA ARG A 59 14.60 18.02 39.38
C ARG A 59 15.17 19.37 39.78
N SER A 60 15.10 19.71 41.06
CA SER A 60 15.54 21.00 41.58
C SER A 60 16.89 20.88 42.26
N ASP A 61 17.81 21.76 41.89
CA ASP A 61 19.12 21.93 42.52
C ASP A 61 19.30 23.40 42.91
N THR A 62 19.94 23.65 44.05
CA THR A 62 20.33 25.01 44.43
C THR A 62 21.70 25.31 43.83
N VAL A 63 21.75 26.30 42.94
CA VAL A 63 22.96 26.66 42.21
C VAL A 63 23.43 28.04 42.60
N ARG A 64 24.75 28.23 42.57
CA ARG A 64 25.38 29.53 42.77
C ARG A 64 25.86 30.05 41.42
N THR A 65 25.64 31.33 41.17
CA THR A 65 26.01 32.02 39.92
C THR A 65 26.54 33.42 40.23
N PHE A 66 27.38 33.94 39.34
CA PHE A 66 27.83 35.34 39.32
C PHE A 66 27.22 36.12 38.15
N GLY A 67 26.47 35.44 37.29
CA GLY A 67 25.72 36.02 36.20
C GLY A 67 24.63 36.96 36.70
N GLY A 68 24.24 37.92 35.86
CA GLY A 68 23.20 38.88 36.19
C GLY A 68 21.82 38.49 35.70
N THR A 69 21.74 37.48 34.82
CA THR A 69 20.52 37.11 34.10
C THR A 69 20.24 35.60 34.14
N VAL A 70 19.02 35.21 33.80
CA VAL A 70 18.62 33.80 33.69
C VAL A 70 19.50 33.05 32.67
N ALA A 71 19.80 33.65 31.51
CA ALA A 71 20.66 33.05 30.50
C ALA A 71 22.05 32.72 31.05
N ASP A 72 22.64 33.62 31.84
CA ASP A 72 23.95 33.38 32.46
C ASP A 72 23.90 32.16 33.40
N VAL A 73 22.81 31.99 34.17
CA VAL A 73 22.65 30.81 35.05
C VAL A 73 22.54 29.52 34.23
N LEU A 74 21.77 29.55 33.15
CA LEU A 74 21.59 28.38 32.29
C LEU A 74 22.91 27.97 31.64
N ASP A 75 23.67 28.94 31.11
CA ASP A 75 24.97 28.70 30.46
C ASP A 75 26.02 28.19 31.45
N ASP A 76 26.13 28.81 32.64
CA ASP A 76 27.05 28.41 33.72
C ASP A 76 26.86 26.95 34.16
N HIS A 77 25.62 26.45 34.08
CA HIS A 77 25.24 25.10 34.51
C HIS A 77 25.00 24.14 33.34
N GLY A 78 25.37 24.54 32.11
CA GLY A 78 25.29 23.69 30.91
C GLY A 78 23.87 23.30 30.50
N VAL A 79 22.88 24.16 30.81
CA VAL A 79 21.48 23.97 30.47
C VAL A 79 21.18 24.71 29.17
N GLU A 80 21.34 24.02 28.05
CA GLU A 80 20.94 24.55 26.75
C GLU A 80 19.41 24.53 26.64
N VAL A 81 18.82 25.61 26.12
CA VAL A 81 17.37 25.73 25.87
C VAL A 81 17.10 26.14 24.43
N SER A 82 16.06 25.54 23.85
CA SER A 82 15.55 25.81 22.52
C SER A 82 14.24 26.63 22.60
N PRO A 83 13.77 27.20 21.47
CA PRO A 83 12.48 27.90 21.44
C PRO A 83 11.26 27.05 21.79
N ASP A 84 11.38 25.72 21.69
CA ASP A 84 10.31 24.76 22.00
C ASP A 84 10.31 24.34 23.48
N ASP A 85 11.29 24.79 24.27
CA ASP A 85 11.36 24.53 25.70
C ASP A 85 10.61 25.60 26.49
N ARG A 86 10.05 25.20 27.64
CA ARG A 86 9.32 26.12 28.51
C ARG A 86 10.23 26.60 29.64
N LEU A 87 10.35 27.92 29.72
CA LEU A 87 11.02 28.63 30.80
C LEU A 87 9.99 29.45 31.58
N ASN A 88 10.03 29.40 32.91
CA ASN A 88 9.11 30.20 33.75
C ASN A 88 9.45 31.70 33.75
N VAL A 89 10.71 32.05 33.47
CA VAL A 89 11.24 33.41 33.42
C VAL A 89 12.01 33.59 32.11
N ALA A 90 11.98 34.77 31.49
CA ALA A 90 12.68 35.00 30.23
C ALA A 90 14.21 34.91 30.39
N PRO A 91 14.96 34.42 29.39
CA PRO A 91 16.43 34.32 29.48
C PRO A 91 17.13 35.66 29.77
N THR A 92 16.56 36.78 29.33
CA THR A 92 17.10 38.14 29.53
C THR A 92 16.71 38.78 30.84
N SER A 93 15.85 38.15 31.64
CA SER A 93 15.45 38.68 32.95
C SER A 93 16.62 38.67 33.92
N THR A 94 16.75 39.74 34.70
CA THR A 94 17.73 39.84 35.77
C THR A 94 17.36 38.91 36.92
N ILE A 95 18.36 38.29 37.55
CA ILE A 95 18.15 37.38 38.69
C ILE A 95 18.45 38.04 40.03
N SER A 96 17.79 37.53 41.08
CA SER A 96 17.92 37.92 42.49
C SER A 96 18.18 36.70 43.37
N ASP A 97 18.71 36.95 44.57
CA ASP A 97 18.96 35.91 45.57
C ASP A 97 17.65 35.22 45.98
N GLY A 98 17.60 33.90 45.86
CA GLY A 98 16.42 33.08 46.14
C GLY A 98 15.48 32.88 44.96
N ASP A 99 15.76 33.45 43.78
CA ASP A 99 14.93 33.26 42.59
C ASP A 99 14.85 31.78 42.17
N THR A 100 13.77 31.43 41.49
CA THR A 100 13.54 30.08 40.96
C THR A 100 13.45 30.12 39.44
N ILE A 101 14.31 29.35 38.79
CA ILE A 101 14.36 29.18 37.34
C ILE A 101 13.91 27.75 37.05
N ASP A 102 12.77 27.60 36.39
CA ASP A 102 12.21 26.32 36.00
C ASP A 102 12.32 26.14 34.48
N VAL A 103 13.04 25.09 34.10
CA VAL A 103 13.24 24.64 32.72
C VAL A 103 12.50 23.32 32.52
N ALA A 104 11.59 23.29 31.54
CA ALA A 104 10.96 22.07 31.09
C ALA A 104 11.24 21.86 29.60
N TYR A 105 11.92 20.76 29.28
CA TYR A 105 12.27 20.47 27.90
C TYR A 105 11.06 20.00 27.10
N GLY A 106 10.89 20.52 25.90
CA GLY A 106 9.91 20.08 24.92
C GLY A 106 10.21 18.66 24.46
N ARG A 107 9.18 17.80 24.48
CA ARG A 107 9.28 16.39 24.11
C ARG A 107 8.24 16.10 23.03
N PRO A 108 8.65 15.88 21.78
CA PRO A 108 7.73 15.52 20.71
C PRO A 108 7.03 14.19 21.01
N LEU A 109 5.71 14.17 21.02
CA LEU A 109 4.90 12.97 21.26
C LEU A 109 3.97 12.73 20.09
N THR A 110 4.15 11.62 19.37
CA THR A 110 3.15 11.13 18.42
C THR A 110 2.20 10.21 19.17
N LEU A 111 1.00 10.71 19.45
CA LEU A 111 -0.02 10.00 20.20
C LEU A 111 -1.09 9.45 19.25
N THR A 112 -1.26 8.13 19.25
CA THR A 112 -2.34 7.44 18.56
C THR A 112 -3.40 7.00 19.57
N VAL A 113 -4.61 7.53 19.49
CA VAL A 113 -5.75 7.10 20.32
C VAL A 113 -6.81 6.49 19.42
N ASP A 114 -7.09 5.19 19.61
CA ASP A 114 -8.11 4.45 18.84
C ASP A 114 -8.00 4.66 17.31
N GLY A 115 -6.76 4.61 16.83
CA GLY A 115 -6.40 4.80 15.41
C GLY A 115 -6.32 6.24 14.92
N VAL A 116 -6.59 7.23 15.77
CA VAL A 116 -6.42 8.66 15.45
C VAL A 116 -5.03 9.12 15.88
N VAL A 117 -4.19 9.47 14.90
CA VAL A 117 -2.82 9.94 15.15
C VAL A 117 -2.79 11.46 15.32
N SER A 118 -2.14 11.92 16.39
CA SER A 118 -1.88 13.33 16.65
C SER A 118 -0.41 13.55 17.03
N LYS A 119 0.15 14.71 16.67
CA LYS A 119 1.49 15.13 17.09
C LYS A 119 1.34 16.23 18.12
N GLN A 120 1.90 16.00 19.29
CA GLN A 120 1.86 16.90 20.44
C GLN A 120 3.28 17.24 20.87
N LEU A 121 3.42 18.36 21.55
CA LEU A 121 4.64 18.70 22.28
C LEU A 121 4.28 18.72 23.77
N VAL A 122 4.91 17.83 24.55
CA VAL A 122 4.68 17.71 25.99
C VAL A 122 5.93 18.10 26.76
N TYR A 123 5.78 18.50 28.01
CA TYR A 123 6.89 18.94 28.87
C TYR A 123 7.14 17.97 30.02
N GLU A 124 6.21 17.03 30.20
CA GLU A 124 6.21 16.07 31.28
C GLU A 124 7.21 14.93 31.01
N PRO A 125 8.03 14.54 32.01
CA PRO A 125 9.10 13.57 31.79
C PRO A 125 8.62 12.12 31.71
N THR A 126 7.36 11.83 32.06
CA THR A 126 6.83 10.46 32.11
C THR A 126 5.51 10.32 31.36
N VAL A 127 5.27 9.14 30.78
CA VAL A 127 4.08 8.82 29.97
C VAL A 127 2.78 9.19 30.69
N GLY A 128 2.63 8.81 31.96
CA GLY A 128 1.40 9.08 32.72
C GLY A 128 1.14 10.56 32.95
N LYS A 129 2.21 11.35 33.16
CA LYS A 129 2.09 12.81 33.31
C LYS A 129 1.79 13.49 31.97
N ALA A 130 2.45 13.03 30.90
CA ALA A 130 2.21 13.52 29.54
C ALA A 130 0.79 13.23 29.04
N LEU A 131 0.25 12.04 29.31
CA LEU A 131 -1.15 11.73 29.00
C LEU A 131 -2.12 12.60 29.81
N ALA A 132 -1.83 12.81 31.11
CA ALA A 132 -2.64 13.67 31.96
C ALA A 132 -2.61 15.15 31.50
N SER A 133 -1.47 15.67 31.02
CA SER A 133 -1.38 17.05 30.51
C SER A 133 -2.13 17.25 29.18
N LEU A 134 -2.42 16.17 28.46
CA LEU A 134 -3.22 16.15 27.24
C LEU A 134 -4.70 15.80 27.49
N ASP A 135 -5.14 15.73 28.76
CA ASP A 135 -6.48 15.28 29.15
C ASP A 135 -6.85 13.87 28.64
N VAL A 136 -5.84 13.03 28.39
CA VAL A 136 -6.02 11.64 27.99
C VAL A 136 -5.90 10.74 29.22
N ALA A 137 -7.04 10.24 29.69
CA ALA A 137 -7.14 9.29 30.78
C ALA A 137 -7.63 7.94 30.26
N PRO A 138 -6.73 6.98 29.95
CA PRO A 138 -7.14 5.65 29.48
C PRO A 138 -8.05 4.98 30.51
N ALA A 139 -9.21 4.48 30.07
CA ALA A 139 -10.12 3.74 30.93
C ALA A 139 -9.44 2.48 31.49
N ALA A 140 -9.93 1.98 32.63
CA ALA A 140 -9.43 0.73 33.19
C ALA A 140 -9.49 -0.41 32.15
N GLY A 141 -8.38 -1.11 31.98
CA GLY A 141 -8.25 -2.18 30.98
C GLY A 141 -7.79 -1.72 29.60
N SER A 142 -7.69 -0.42 29.32
CA SER A 142 -7.15 0.07 28.04
C SER A 142 -5.71 -0.38 27.81
N TYR A 143 -5.39 -0.69 26.56
CA TYR A 143 -4.00 -0.93 26.15
C TYR A 143 -3.25 0.40 26.06
N VAL A 144 -2.04 0.42 26.59
CA VAL A 144 -1.09 1.51 26.44
C VAL A 144 0.28 0.91 26.10
N SER A 145 0.83 1.29 24.96
CA SER A 145 2.12 0.75 24.44
C SER A 145 3.33 1.00 25.36
N ALA A 146 3.21 1.86 26.37
CA ALA A 146 4.25 2.11 27.37
C ALA A 146 3.66 2.26 28.78
N LYS A 147 4.45 1.86 29.79
CA LYS A 147 4.07 2.00 31.20
C LYS A 147 3.93 3.47 31.59
N SER A 148 2.99 3.79 32.47
CA SER A 148 2.77 5.17 32.98
C SER A 148 4.04 5.83 33.56
N GLY A 149 4.91 5.06 34.22
CA GLY A 149 6.19 5.57 34.75
C GLY A 149 7.34 5.64 33.73
N ALA A 150 7.16 5.19 32.49
CA ALA A 150 8.20 5.22 31.48
C ALA A 150 8.57 6.66 31.11
N THR A 151 9.85 6.91 30.87
CA THR A 151 10.34 8.23 30.48
C THR A 151 9.95 8.54 29.04
N VAL A 152 9.44 9.75 28.80
CA VAL A 152 9.25 10.30 27.45
C VAL A 152 10.58 10.92 27.00
N PRO A 153 11.30 10.40 26.00
CA PRO A 153 12.60 10.95 25.61
C PRO A 153 12.49 12.36 25.02
N ARG A 154 13.55 13.17 25.16
CA ARG A 154 13.62 14.51 24.53
C ARG A 154 13.63 14.45 23.00
N GLY A 155 14.18 13.38 22.42
CA GLY A 155 14.14 13.12 20.97
C GLY A 155 12.78 12.67 20.44
N GLY A 156 11.81 12.48 21.34
CA GLY A 156 10.43 12.15 21.03
C GLY A 156 10.04 10.70 21.28
N MET A 157 8.73 10.44 21.22
CA MET A 157 8.11 9.15 21.51
C MET A 157 6.87 8.94 20.64
N SER A 158 6.67 7.70 20.17
CA SER A 158 5.37 7.25 19.65
C SER A 158 4.65 6.47 20.75
N LEU A 159 3.41 6.85 21.02
CA LEU A 159 2.59 6.27 22.08
C LEU A 159 1.23 5.90 21.51
N VAL A 160 0.86 4.64 21.63
CA VAL A 160 -0.45 4.10 21.27
C VAL A 160 -1.27 3.88 22.53
N VAL A 161 -2.50 4.40 22.52
CA VAL A 161 -3.56 4.16 23.49
C VAL A 161 -4.74 3.56 22.74
N SER A 162 -5.22 2.42 23.21
CA SER A 162 -6.33 1.70 22.60
C SER A 162 -7.35 1.38 23.69
N THR A 163 -8.49 2.06 23.65
CA THR A 163 -9.57 1.90 24.62
C THR A 163 -10.45 0.70 24.26
N PRO A 164 -11.22 0.15 25.23
CA PRO A 164 -12.19 -0.89 24.94
C PRO A 164 -13.17 -0.44 23.86
N LYS A 165 -13.18 -1.13 22.72
CA LYS A 165 -14.00 -0.79 21.55
C LYS A 165 -14.62 -2.02 20.93
N ASN A 166 -15.76 -1.84 20.29
CA ASN A 166 -16.41 -2.90 19.53
C ASN A 166 -15.84 -2.96 18.11
N VAL A 167 -15.69 -4.16 17.58
CA VAL A 167 -15.21 -4.41 16.22
C VAL A 167 -15.96 -5.60 15.63
N THR A 168 -16.05 -5.64 14.31
CA THR A 168 -16.68 -6.75 13.58
C THR A 168 -15.65 -7.46 12.73
N VAL A 169 -15.35 -8.72 13.03
CA VAL A 169 -14.45 -9.56 12.23
C VAL A 169 -15.28 -10.43 11.28
N VAL A 170 -14.98 -10.36 9.99
CA VAL A 170 -15.56 -11.20 8.94
C VAL A 170 -14.47 -12.03 8.30
N ALA A 171 -14.47 -13.33 8.58
CA ALA A 171 -13.52 -14.30 8.09
C ALA A 171 -14.21 -15.66 7.94
N ASP A 172 -13.79 -16.49 6.98
CA ASP A 172 -14.24 -17.89 6.83
C ASP A 172 -15.77 -18.05 6.74
N GLY A 173 -16.44 -17.08 6.13
CA GLY A 173 -17.90 -17.03 6.00
C GLY A 173 -18.64 -16.72 7.32
N GLN A 174 -17.92 -16.48 8.41
CA GLN A 174 -18.46 -16.13 9.72
C GLN A 174 -18.35 -14.62 9.97
N THR A 175 -19.21 -14.11 10.85
CA THR A 175 -19.14 -12.74 11.37
C THR A 175 -19.12 -12.80 12.88
N LYS A 176 -18.07 -12.26 13.50
CA LYS A 176 -17.87 -12.24 14.95
C LYS A 176 -17.79 -10.79 15.42
N ASN A 177 -18.61 -10.45 16.41
CA ASN A 177 -18.53 -9.16 17.09
C ASN A 177 -17.70 -9.34 18.35
N LEU A 178 -16.71 -8.48 18.55
CA LEU A 178 -15.78 -8.52 19.67
C LEU A 178 -15.74 -7.15 20.34
N THR A 179 -15.56 -7.14 21.66
CA THR A 179 -15.11 -5.97 22.40
C THR A 179 -13.64 -6.22 22.75
N THR A 180 -12.76 -5.36 22.29
CA THR A 180 -11.31 -5.55 22.34
C THR A 180 -10.59 -4.27 22.76
N THR A 181 -9.38 -4.43 23.28
CA THR A 181 -8.42 -3.34 23.53
C THR A 181 -7.21 -3.42 22.62
N GLU A 182 -7.19 -4.38 21.70
CA GLU A 182 -6.06 -4.56 20.79
C GLU A 182 -5.91 -3.36 19.84
N PRO A 183 -4.68 -2.87 19.62
CA PRO A 183 -4.44 -1.65 18.87
C PRO A 183 -4.47 -1.85 17.34
N THR A 184 -4.04 -3.01 16.83
CA THR A 184 -3.88 -3.26 15.39
C THR A 184 -4.84 -4.32 14.87
N VAL A 185 -5.06 -4.33 13.56
CA VAL A 185 -5.90 -5.34 12.90
C VAL A 185 -5.34 -6.74 13.13
N ALA A 186 -4.02 -6.93 13.04
CA ALA A 186 -3.37 -8.21 13.31
C ALA A 186 -3.69 -8.74 14.71
N ASP A 187 -3.56 -7.90 15.73
CA ASP A 187 -3.80 -8.26 17.13
C ASP A 187 -5.27 -8.65 17.37
N VAL A 188 -6.22 -7.91 16.77
CA VAL A 188 -7.65 -8.24 16.84
C VAL A 188 -7.96 -9.56 16.14
N LEU A 189 -7.32 -9.85 15.01
CA LEU A 189 -7.53 -11.11 14.29
C LEU A 189 -6.97 -12.31 15.07
N ASP A 190 -5.82 -12.14 15.75
CA ASP A 190 -5.27 -13.14 16.67
C ASP A 190 -6.22 -13.40 17.85
N GLU A 191 -6.71 -12.35 18.51
CA GLU A 191 -7.73 -12.46 19.58
C GLU A 191 -9.03 -13.11 19.08
N ALA A 192 -9.41 -12.84 17.83
CA ALA A 192 -10.57 -13.46 17.19
C ALA A 192 -10.38 -14.96 16.94
N GLY A 193 -9.14 -15.47 16.98
CA GLY A 193 -8.76 -16.83 16.62
C GLY A 193 -8.62 -17.05 15.11
N VAL A 194 -8.40 -15.97 14.35
CA VAL A 194 -8.27 -16.00 12.89
C VAL A 194 -6.79 -16.03 12.53
N ALA A 195 -6.24 -17.23 12.34
CA ALA A 195 -4.89 -17.39 11.83
C ALA A 195 -4.83 -16.91 10.37
N LEU A 196 -3.83 -16.09 10.04
CA LEU A 196 -3.59 -15.58 8.68
C LEU A 196 -2.49 -16.40 8.01
N ASP A 197 -2.62 -16.59 6.70
CA ASP A 197 -1.53 -17.02 5.84
C ASP A 197 -0.94 -15.86 5.04
N ALA A 198 0.09 -16.14 4.24
CA ALA A 198 0.81 -15.13 3.46
C ALA A 198 0.05 -14.65 2.21
N ASP A 199 -0.95 -15.41 1.77
CA ASP A 199 -1.73 -15.12 0.56
C ASP A 199 -3.04 -14.40 0.88
N ASP A 200 -3.53 -14.50 2.12
CA ASP A 200 -4.72 -13.83 2.62
C ASP A 200 -4.73 -12.32 2.34
N GLU A 201 -5.89 -11.81 1.96
CA GLU A 201 -6.11 -10.37 1.80
C GLU A 201 -6.93 -9.84 2.98
N ILE A 202 -6.38 -8.85 3.68
CA ILE A 202 -6.99 -8.25 4.87
C ILE A 202 -7.31 -6.78 4.61
N LYS A 203 -8.51 -6.35 4.99
CA LYS A 203 -8.94 -4.94 4.94
C LYS A 203 -9.64 -4.54 6.24
N PRO A 204 -9.20 -3.47 6.94
CA PRO A 204 -7.94 -2.71 6.73
C PRO A 204 -6.68 -3.60 6.84
N GLY A 205 -5.51 -3.06 6.50
CA GLY A 205 -4.25 -3.81 6.52
C GLY A 205 -3.87 -4.27 7.93
N VAL A 206 -3.06 -5.33 8.03
CA VAL A 206 -2.72 -5.98 9.32
C VAL A 206 -2.08 -5.03 10.34
N ASP A 207 -1.27 -4.07 9.88
CA ASP A 207 -0.59 -3.09 10.74
C ASP A 207 -1.43 -1.82 11.00
N ASP A 208 -2.61 -1.71 10.37
CA ASP A 208 -3.46 -0.55 10.57
C ASP A 208 -4.02 -0.55 11.99
N TYR A 209 -4.13 0.64 12.57
CA TYR A 209 -4.77 0.81 13.87
C TYR A 209 -6.28 0.64 13.77
N VAL A 210 -6.85 -0.06 14.75
CA VAL A 210 -8.27 -0.39 14.77
C VAL A 210 -9.07 0.76 15.37
N GLN A 211 -10.16 1.11 14.69
CA GLN A 211 -11.10 2.16 15.09
C GLN A 211 -12.36 1.56 15.74
N PRO A 212 -13.11 2.33 16.54
CA PRO A 212 -14.38 1.89 17.09
C PRO A 212 -15.39 1.53 16.00
N ASP A 213 -16.14 0.45 16.22
CA ASP A 213 -17.15 -0.13 15.33
C ASP A 213 -16.64 -0.52 13.93
N GLN A 214 -15.32 -0.63 13.78
CA GLN A 214 -14.70 -0.94 12.50
C GLN A 214 -14.94 -2.40 12.10
N LYS A 215 -15.20 -2.59 10.80
CA LYS A 215 -15.32 -3.91 10.19
C LYS A 215 -13.97 -4.34 9.62
N LEU A 216 -13.47 -5.46 10.11
CA LEU A 216 -12.25 -6.12 9.65
C LEU A 216 -12.65 -7.30 8.78
N ARG A 217 -12.17 -7.35 7.54
CA ARG A 217 -12.47 -8.43 6.60
C ARG A 217 -11.20 -9.16 6.19
N VAL A 218 -11.24 -10.48 6.33
CA VAL A 218 -10.24 -11.41 5.81
C VAL A 218 -10.83 -12.13 4.61
N VAL A 219 -10.04 -12.26 3.54
CA VAL A 219 -10.38 -13.01 2.34
C VAL A 219 -9.35 -14.10 2.18
N ARG A 220 -9.80 -15.36 2.17
CA ARG A 220 -8.90 -16.50 1.98
C ARG A 220 -8.51 -16.61 0.53
N ILE A 221 -7.20 -16.58 0.26
CA ILE A 221 -6.67 -16.73 -1.09
C ILE A 221 -6.03 -18.10 -1.25
N GLU A 222 -6.62 -18.92 -2.13
CA GLU A 222 -6.08 -20.24 -2.47
C GLU A 222 -5.58 -20.23 -3.91
N LYS A 223 -4.35 -20.71 -4.13
CA LYS A 223 -3.74 -20.85 -5.46
C LYS A 223 -3.62 -22.33 -5.80
N VAL A 224 -4.32 -22.76 -6.84
CA VAL A 224 -4.31 -24.15 -7.31
C VAL A 224 -3.67 -24.22 -8.69
N GLU A 225 -2.58 -24.97 -8.82
CA GLU A 225 -2.01 -25.30 -10.12
C GLU A 225 -2.79 -26.44 -10.77
N LYS A 226 -3.16 -26.26 -12.03
CA LYS A 226 -3.93 -27.24 -12.80
C LYS A 226 -3.43 -27.31 -14.23
N VAL A 227 -3.34 -28.52 -14.75
CA VAL A 227 -3.08 -28.76 -16.18
C VAL A 227 -4.40 -29.03 -16.88
N GLU A 228 -4.72 -28.25 -17.91
CA GLU A 228 -5.94 -28.36 -18.69
C GLU A 228 -5.61 -28.50 -20.19
N THR A 229 -6.43 -29.25 -20.92
CA THR A 229 -6.35 -29.27 -22.39
C THR A 229 -7.43 -28.34 -22.95
N VAL A 230 -7.01 -27.31 -23.67
CA VAL A 230 -7.89 -26.32 -24.29
C VAL A 230 -7.87 -26.47 -25.80
N LYS A 231 -9.03 -26.32 -26.43
CA LYS A 231 -9.16 -26.39 -27.89
C LYS A 231 -8.70 -25.09 -28.53
N VAL A 232 -7.84 -25.20 -29.52
CA VAL A 232 -7.44 -24.10 -30.40
C VAL A 232 -8.24 -24.21 -31.68
N LYS A 233 -9.08 -23.19 -31.95
CA LYS A 233 -9.89 -23.18 -33.18
C LYS A 233 -8.99 -23.18 -34.40
N HIS A 234 -9.40 -23.89 -35.44
CA HIS A 234 -8.77 -23.78 -36.74
C HIS A 234 -9.26 -22.55 -37.50
N ASP A 235 -8.41 -22.06 -38.39
CA ASP A 235 -8.74 -21.00 -39.32
C ASP A 235 -9.41 -21.58 -40.57
N VAL A 236 -10.15 -20.73 -41.31
CA VAL A 236 -10.77 -21.08 -42.59
C VAL A 236 -10.13 -20.23 -43.68
N GLU A 237 -9.56 -20.88 -44.69
CA GLU A 237 -9.00 -20.26 -45.88
C GLU A 237 -9.93 -20.49 -47.08
N VAL A 238 -10.36 -19.42 -47.73
CA VAL A 238 -11.21 -19.50 -48.92
C VAL A 238 -10.35 -19.32 -50.18
N LYS A 239 -10.43 -20.28 -51.10
CA LYS A 239 -9.75 -20.23 -52.40
C LYS A 239 -10.78 -20.03 -53.50
N ASP A 240 -10.59 -19.00 -54.31
CA ASP A 240 -11.46 -18.74 -55.45
C ASP A 240 -11.15 -19.73 -56.59
N ASP A 241 -12.20 -20.32 -57.14
CA ASP A 241 -12.16 -21.24 -58.27
C ASP A 241 -12.84 -20.57 -59.48
N PRO A 242 -12.08 -20.21 -60.53
CA PRO A 242 -12.64 -19.58 -61.72
C PRO A 242 -13.38 -20.56 -62.65
N GLU A 243 -13.24 -21.87 -62.45
CA GLU A 243 -13.91 -22.91 -63.23
C GLU A 243 -15.28 -23.26 -62.63
N ALA A 244 -15.39 -23.27 -61.30
CA ALA A 244 -16.66 -23.49 -60.60
C ALA A 244 -17.60 -22.28 -60.65
N LEU A 245 -18.91 -22.55 -60.71
CA LEU A 245 -19.94 -21.51 -60.82
C LEU A 245 -20.08 -20.71 -59.50
N ALA A 246 -20.35 -19.42 -59.63
CA ALA A 246 -20.57 -18.55 -58.48
C ALA A 246 -21.68 -19.07 -57.57
N GLY A 247 -21.38 -19.20 -56.27
CA GLY A 247 -22.27 -19.77 -55.26
C GLY A 247 -22.11 -21.28 -55.06
N GLU A 248 -21.32 -21.98 -55.88
CA GLU A 248 -20.83 -23.32 -55.53
C GLU A 248 -19.67 -23.19 -54.54
N THR A 249 -19.70 -24.04 -53.51
CA THR A 249 -18.64 -24.15 -52.51
C THR A 249 -18.31 -25.62 -52.30
N GLU A 250 -17.03 -25.91 -52.15
CA GLU A 250 -16.54 -27.27 -51.91
C GLU A 250 -15.43 -27.23 -50.86
N VAL A 251 -15.52 -28.08 -49.84
CA VAL A 251 -14.44 -28.20 -48.84
C VAL A 251 -13.32 -29.04 -49.44
N LEU A 252 -12.20 -28.39 -49.78
CA LEU A 252 -11.01 -29.05 -50.31
C LEU A 252 -10.20 -29.74 -49.22
N THR A 253 -10.22 -29.19 -48.00
CA THR A 253 -9.53 -29.75 -46.84
C THR A 253 -10.36 -29.48 -45.60
N GLU A 254 -10.73 -30.54 -44.90
CA GLU A 254 -11.48 -30.46 -43.64
C GLU A 254 -10.64 -29.82 -42.54
N GLY A 255 -11.19 -28.79 -41.90
CA GLY A 255 -10.59 -28.14 -40.75
C GLY A 255 -10.58 -29.04 -39.53
N LYS A 256 -9.51 -28.96 -38.74
CA LYS A 256 -9.43 -29.66 -37.45
C LYS A 256 -8.90 -28.72 -36.39
N ASN A 257 -9.66 -28.54 -35.32
CA ASN A 257 -9.17 -27.81 -34.15
C ASN A 257 -7.92 -28.49 -33.60
N GLY A 258 -6.96 -27.66 -33.18
CA GLY A 258 -5.81 -28.10 -32.41
C GLY A 258 -6.14 -28.15 -30.93
N GLU A 259 -5.15 -28.51 -30.13
CA GLU A 259 -5.22 -28.57 -28.68
C GLU A 259 -3.93 -28.04 -28.08
N ASN A 260 -4.05 -27.20 -27.07
CA ASN A 260 -2.95 -26.81 -26.21
C ASN A 260 -3.12 -27.44 -24.83
N ARG A 261 -2.01 -27.83 -24.23
CA ARG A 261 -1.92 -28.19 -22.82
C ARG A 261 -1.47 -26.95 -22.07
N GLU A 262 -2.37 -26.38 -21.30
CA GLU A 262 -2.09 -25.21 -20.47
C GLU A 262 -1.82 -25.64 -19.04
N THR A 263 -0.73 -25.15 -18.46
CA THR A 263 -0.52 -25.15 -17.02
C THR A 263 -1.00 -23.80 -16.51
N VAL A 264 -2.02 -23.83 -15.64
CA VAL A 264 -2.66 -22.62 -15.12
C VAL A 264 -2.62 -22.58 -13.61
N THR A 265 -2.50 -21.37 -13.07
CA THR A 265 -2.76 -21.11 -11.65
C THR A 265 -4.16 -20.52 -11.54
N LEU A 266 -5.05 -21.24 -10.86
CA LEU A 266 -6.38 -20.79 -10.50
C LEU A 266 -6.30 -20.13 -9.13
N VAL A 267 -6.71 -18.86 -9.04
CA VAL A 267 -6.74 -18.10 -7.79
C VAL A 267 -8.18 -18.05 -7.32
N TYR A 268 -8.43 -18.58 -6.13
CA TYR A 268 -9.74 -18.57 -5.47
C TYR A 268 -9.73 -17.56 -4.33
N ALA A 269 -10.79 -16.77 -4.21
CA ALA A 269 -11.04 -15.87 -3.10
C ALA A 269 -12.32 -16.32 -2.38
N ASP A 270 -12.20 -16.70 -1.09
CA ASP A 270 -13.28 -17.32 -0.30
C ASP A 270 -13.93 -18.50 -1.06
N GLY A 271 -13.11 -19.34 -1.70
CA GLY A 271 -13.55 -20.51 -2.47
C GLY A 271 -14.17 -20.20 -3.84
N LYS A 272 -14.26 -18.93 -4.25
CA LYS A 272 -14.77 -18.52 -5.57
C LYS A 272 -13.62 -18.23 -6.52
N LEU A 273 -13.67 -18.77 -7.74
CA LEU A 273 -12.67 -18.50 -8.77
C LEU A 273 -12.63 -16.99 -9.04
N ARG A 274 -11.49 -16.37 -8.75
CA ARG A 274 -11.23 -14.94 -8.96
C ARG A 274 -10.45 -14.74 -10.25
N ASP A 275 -9.35 -15.47 -10.42
CA ASP A 275 -8.47 -15.35 -11.59
C ASP A 275 -8.04 -16.71 -12.13
N ARG A 276 -7.77 -16.75 -13.44
CA ARG A 276 -7.12 -17.87 -14.13
C ARG A 276 -5.91 -17.33 -14.88
N VAL A 277 -4.72 -17.69 -14.42
CA VAL A 277 -3.46 -17.24 -15.02
C VAL A 277 -2.83 -18.40 -15.78
N VAL A 278 -2.61 -18.23 -17.09
CA VAL A 278 -1.87 -19.21 -17.91
C VAL A 278 -0.39 -18.99 -17.68
N VAL A 279 0.28 -19.99 -17.10
CA VAL A 279 1.71 -19.96 -16.79
C VAL A 279 2.54 -20.55 -17.93
N ALA A 280 2.02 -21.59 -18.56
CA ALA A 280 2.62 -22.22 -19.73
C ALA A 280 1.52 -22.74 -20.67
N SER A 281 1.80 -22.75 -21.97
CA SER A 281 0.90 -23.28 -23.01
C SER A 281 1.73 -24.00 -24.06
N ASP A 282 1.62 -25.33 -24.09
CA ASP A 282 2.32 -26.19 -25.03
C ASP A 282 1.33 -26.74 -26.06
N ALA A 283 1.67 -26.62 -27.35
CA ALA A 283 0.85 -27.19 -28.40
C ALA A 283 0.93 -28.73 -28.36
N VAL A 284 -0.21 -29.38 -28.13
CA VAL A 284 -0.37 -30.84 -28.22
C VAL A 284 -0.64 -31.25 -29.66
N SER A 285 -1.53 -30.51 -30.32
CA SER A 285 -1.80 -30.65 -31.75
C SER A 285 -2.06 -29.28 -32.36
N LYS A 286 -1.47 -29.02 -33.53
CA LYS A 286 -1.70 -27.76 -34.25
C LYS A 286 -3.06 -27.82 -34.97
N PRO A 287 -3.82 -26.72 -35.00
CA PRO A 287 -5.01 -26.67 -35.82
C PRO A 287 -4.64 -26.88 -37.29
N VAL A 288 -5.50 -27.60 -38.02
CA VAL A 288 -5.44 -27.77 -39.46
C VAL A 288 -6.45 -26.81 -40.07
N THR A 289 -5.97 -25.88 -40.89
CA THR A 289 -6.80 -24.90 -41.60
C THR A 289 -7.80 -25.60 -42.52
N GLU A 290 -9.08 -25.22 -42.42
CA GLU A 290 -10.09 -25.64 -43.38
C GLU A 290 -9.87 -24.88 -44.68
N VAL A 291 -9.85 -25.57 -45.82
CA VAL A 291 -9.73 -24.93 -47.12
C VAL A 291 -11.03 -25.12 -47.88
N VAL A 292 -11.72 -24.03 -48.16
CA VAL A 292 -12.99 -24.02 -48.89
C VAL A 292 -12.77 -23.39 -50.26
N SER A 293 -13.02 -24.16 -51.31
CA SER A 293 -13.15 -23.63 -52.67
C SER A 293 -14.46 -22.88 -52.83
N ARG A 294 -14.40 -21.71 -53.46
CA ARG A 294 -15.57 -20.89 -53.79
C ARG A 294 -15.56 -20.59 -55.29
N GLY A 295 -16.59 -21.02 -55.99
CA GLY A 295 -16.76 -20.72 -57.41
C GLY A 295 -16.91 -19.22 -57.66
N THR A 296 -16.27 -18.74 -58.72
CA THR A 296 -16.31 -17.33 -59.16
C THR A 296 -16.76 -17.17 -60.61
N SER A 297 -16.94 -18.27 -61.34
CA SER A 297 -17.41 -18.27 -62.72
C SER A 297 -18.85 -17.77 -62.82
N ARG A 298 -19.13 -16.84 -63.73
CA ARG A 298 -20.45 -16.25 -63.93
C ARG A 298 -20.91 -16.42 -65.37
N THR A 299 -22.19 -16.76 -65.54
CA THR A 299 -22.83 -16.70 -66.86
C THR A 299 -23.11 -15.22 -67.20
N PRO A 300 -22.84 -14.76 -68.44
CA PRO A 300 -23.09 -13.37 -68.85
C PRO A 300 -24.51 -12.87 -68.50
N PRO A 301 -24.69 -11.58 -68.18
CA PRO A 301 -25.97 -11.02 -67.71
C PRO A 301 -27.16 -11.08 -68.68
N ASP A 302 -26.94 -11.39 -69.96
CA ASP A 302 -27.98 -11.43 -71.01
C ASP A 302 -28.21 -12.84 -71.56
N SER A 303 -27.97 -13.87 -70.74
CA SER A 303 -28.16 -15.24 -71.16
C SER A 303 -29.64 -15.54 -71.43
N VAL A 304 -29.91 -16.54 -72.27
CA VAL A 304 -31.28 -17.02 -72.54
C VAL A 304 -32.03 -17.32 -71.23
N TRP A 305 -31.31 -17.79 -70.21
CA TRP A 305 -31.85 -18.09 -68.90
C TRP A 305 -32.31 -16.86 -68.11
N ASP A 306 -31.65 -15.71 -68.26
CA ASP A 306 -32.10 -14.46 -67.63
C ASP A 306 -33.38 -13.95 -68.24
N LYS A 307 -33.53 -14.10 -69.56
CA LYS A 307 -34.75 -13.73 -70.28
C LYS A 307 -35.92 -14.61 -69.83
N ILE A 308 -35.67 -15.90 -69.63
CA ILE A 308 -36.65 -16.84 -69.09
C ILE A 308 -36.99 -16.44 -67.64
N ALA A 309 -35.99 -16.26 -66.77
CA ALA A 309 -36.22 -15.86 -65.39
C ALA A 309 -36.95 -14.52 -65.26
N LYS A 310 -36.71 -13.57 -66.18
CA LYS A 310 -37.44 -12.30 -66.20
C LYS A 310 -38.94 -12.48 -66.44
N CYS A 311 -39.30 -13.44 -67.28
CA CYS A 311 -40.69 -13.77 -67.58
C CYS A 311 -41.32 -14.66 -66.49
N GLU A 312 -40.59 -15.67 -66.02
CA GLU A 312 -41.08 -16.68 -65.08
C GLU A 312 -41.18 -16.15 -63.63
N SER A 313 -40.22 -15.32 -63.19
CA SER A 313 -40.15 -14.82 -61.80
C SER A 313 -40.00 -13.31 -61.66
N GLY A 314 -40.11 -12.55 -62.75
CA GLY A 314 -39.77 -11.11 -62.76
C GLY A 314 -38.26 -10.84 -62.66
N GLY A 315 -37.42 -11.89 -62.72
CA GLY A 315 -35.96 -11.83 -62.57
C GLY A 315 -35.49 -12.06 -61.13
N ASN A 316 -36.38 -12.43 -60.22
CA ASN A 316 -36.03 -12.73 -58.83
C ASN A 316 -35.61 -14.20 -58.72
N TRP A 317 -34.30 -14.43 -58.57
CA TRP A 317 -33.73 -15.78 -58.47
C TRP A 317 -34.00 -16.47 -57.13
N SER A 318 -34.37 -15.75 -56.08
CA SER A 318 -34.71 -16.32 -54.76
C SER A 318 -36.22 -16.36 -54.49
N ILE A 319 -37.05 -16.27 -55.54
CA ILE A 319 -38.51 -16.24 -55.38
C ILE A 319 -39.05 -17.55 -54.78
N ASN A 320 -39.95 -17.42 -53.81
CA ASN A 320 -40.76 -18.50 -53.27
C ASN A 320 -42.09 -17.91 -52.78
N THR A 321 -43.13 -18.02 -53.59
CA THR A 321 -44.46 -17.45 -53.31
C THR A 321 -45.42 -18.46 -52.69
N GLY A 322 -44.96 -19.69 -52.39
CA GLY A 322 -45.81 -20.78 -51.91
C GLY A 322 -46.71 -21.41 -52.97
N ASN A 323 -46.52 -21.09 -54.25
CA ASN A 323 -47.32 -21.61 -55.38
C ASN A 323 -46.86 -22.99 -55.89
N GLY A 324 -45.93 -23.66 -55.20
CA GLY A 324 -45.37 -24.95 -55.59
C GLY A 324 -44.18 -24.90 -56.55
N TYR A 325 -43.75 -23.70 -56.98
CA TYR A 325 -42.58 -23.46 -57.81
C TYR A 325 -41.59 -22.54 -57.10
N TYR A 326 -40.30 -22.72 -57.40
CA TYR A 326 -39.21 -22.09 -56.65
C TYR A 326 -38.13 -21.53 -57.59
N GLY A 327 -37.54 -20.42 -57.17
CA GLY A 327 -36.38 -19.82 -57.81
C GLY A 327 -36.68 -19.13 -59.13
N GLY A 328 -35.65 -18.52 -59.73
CA GLY A 328 -35.78 -17.65 -60.89
C GLY A 328 -36.39 -18.33 -62.12
N LEU A 329 -36.17 -19.63 -62.26
CA LEU A 329 -36.65 -20.43 -63.40
C LEU A 329 -37.91 -21.23 -63.07
N GLN A 330 -38.58 -20.94 -61.94
CA GLN A 330 -39.85 -21.56 -61.53
C GLN A 330 -39.82 -23.09 -61.59
N PHE A 331 -38.82 -23.71 -60.98
CA PHE A 331 -38.74 -25.18 -60.88
C PHE A 331 -39.76 -25.72 -59.87
N SER A 332 -40.41 -26.85 -60.18
CA SER A 332 -41.05 -27.65 -59.13
C SER A 332 -39.97 -28.37 -58.30
N ALA A 333 -40.23 -28.62 -57.02
CA ALA A 333 -39.29 -29.35 -56.16
C ALA A 333 -38.97 -30.75 -56.69
N ALA A 334 -39.97 -31.44 -57.27
CA ALA A 334 -39.80 -32.76 -57.87
C ALA A 334 -38.89 -32.73 -59.11
N THR A 335 -39.09 -31.77 -60.01
CA THR A 335 -38.27 -31.63 -61.21
C THR A 335 -36.84 -31.24 -60.85
N TRP A 336 -36.65 -30.31 -59.91
CA TRP A 336 -35.33 -29.91 -59.40
C TRP A 336 -34.55 -31.10 -58.83
N LYS A 337 -35.20 -31.90 -57.98
CA LYS A 337 -34.61 -33.12 -57.45
C LYS A 337 -34.31 -34.15 -58.55
N SER A 338 -35.16 -34.25 -59.58
CA SER A 338 -34.97 -35.19 -60.70
C SER A 338 -33.73 -34.89 -61.58
N VAL A 339 -33.19 -33.68 -61.50
CA VAL A 339 -31.94 -33.30 -62.20
C VAL A 339 -30.75 -33.21 -61.24
N GLY A 340 -30.94 -33.65 -59.98
CA GLY A 340 -29.89 -33.68 -58.95
C GLY A 340 -29.63 -32.35 -58.27
N GLY A 341 -30.58 -31.40 -58.32
CA GLY A 341 -30.44 -30.10 -57.67
C GLY A 341 -30.42 -30.23 -56.12
N PRO A 342 -29.50 -29.53 -55.42
CA PRO A 342 -29.45 -29.53 -53.96
C PRO A 342 -30.54 -28.62 -53.38
N GLY A 343 -31.08 -28.97 -52.20
CA GLY A 343 -32.10 -28.16 -51.51
C GLY A 343 -33.30 -27.82 -52.41
N LEU A 344 -33.83 -26.60 -52.26
CA LEU A 344 -34.81 -26.01 -53.16
C LEU A 344 -34.16 -24.97 -54.08
N PRO A 345 -34.67 -24.77 -55.31
CA PRO A 345 -34.08 -23.83 -56.28
C PRO A 345 -33.82 -22.43 -55.73
N HIS A 346 -34.77 -21.87 -54.97
CA HIS A 346 -34.67 -20.52 -54.40
C HIS A 346 -33.59 -20.36 -53.31
N GLU A 347 -33.09 -21.47 -52.76
CA GLU A 347 -32.01 -21.51 -51.78
C GLU A 347 -30.62 -21.49 -52.45
N ASN A 348 -30.56 -21.57 -53.78
CA ASN A 348 -29.34 -21.67 -54.56
C ASN A 348 -29.09 -20.42 -55.40
N SER A 349 -27.82 -20.17 -55.75
CA SER A 349 -27.45 -19.03 -56.60
C SER A 349 -28.08 -19.12 -57.99
N ARG A 350 -28.13 -17.96 -58.67
CA ARG A 350 -28.55 -17.88 -60.08
C ARG A 350 -27.79 -18.87 -60.95
N GLU A 351 -26.48 -18.92 -60.80
CA GLU A 351 -25.61 -19.75 -61.63
C GLU A 351 -25.87 -21.24 -61.40
N VAL A 352 -26.08 -21.66 -60.14
CA VAL A 352 -26.48 -23.04 -59.80
C VAL A 352 -27.84 -23.38 -60.40
N GLN A 353 -28.83 -22.48 -60.30
CA GLN A 353 -30.14 -22.70 -60.93
C GLN A 353 -30.04 -22.85 -62.45
N ILE A 354 -29.21 -22.04 -63.11
CA ILE A 354 -28.94 -22.14 -64.55
C ILE A 354 -28.25 -23.47 -64.92
N LYS A 355 -27.31 -23.96 -64.11
CA LYS A 355 -26.63 -25.25 -64.32
C LYS A 355 -27.65 -26.40 -64.41
N TYR A 356 -28.51 -26.52 -63.41
CA TYR A 356 -29.52 -27.58 -63.38
C TYR A 356 -30.63 -27.38 -64.43
N ALA A 357 -30.92 -26.14 -64.81
CA ALA A 357 -31.78 -25.84 -65.96
C ALA A 357 -31.20 -26.32 -67.28
N LYS A 358 -29.89 -26.17 -67.51
CA LYS A 358 -29.22 -26.74 -68.68
C LYS A 358 -29.29 -28.27 -68.70
N ILE A 359 -29.14 -28.93 -67.54
CA ILE A 359 -29.32 -30.39 -67.44
C ILE A 359 -30.75 -30.80 -67.82
N LEU A 360 -31.76 -30.12 -67.28
CA LEU A 360 -33.15 -30.37 -67.62
C LEU A 360 -33.43 -30.13 -69.11
N GLN A 361 -32.89 -29.05 -69.66
CA GLN A 361 -33.07 -28.67 -71.07
C GLN A 361 -32.42 -29.66 -72.03
N ALA A 362 -31.22 -30.15 -71.71
CA ALA A 362 -30.57 -31.18 -72.50
C ALA A 362 -31.37 -32.50 -72.51
N ARG A 363 -32.05 -32.82 -71.41
CA ARG A 363 -32.87 -34.04 -71.26
C ARG A 363 -34.26 -33.92 -71.89
N SER A 364 -34.90 -32.76 -71.79
CA SER A 364 -36.33 -32.60 -72.03
C SER A 364 -36.68 -31.43 -72.97
N GLY A 365 -35.68 -30.79 -73.57
CA GLY A 365 -35.85 -29.61 -74.40
C GLY A 365 -36.36 -28.39 -73.63
N TRP A 366 -36.82 -27.36 -74.35
CA TRP A 366 -37.29 -26.09 -73.77
C TRP A 366 -38.72 -26.12 -73.21
N GLY A 367 -39.44 -27.24 -73.35
CA GLY A 367 -40.87 -27.33 -73.01
C GLY A 367 -41.22 -27.24 -71.51
N GLN A 368 -40.21 -27.17 -70.63
CA GLN A 368 -40.38 -27.06 -69.18
C GLN A 368 -40.57 -25.61 -68.70
N TRP A 369 -40.33 -24.62 -69.58
CA TRP A 369 -40.51 -23.19 -69.28
C TRP A 369 -41.54 -22.61 -70.24
N GLY A 370 -42.69 -22.18 -69.72
CA GLY A 370 -43.78 -21.63 -70.51
C GLY A 370 -43.36 -20.38 -71.29
N CYS A 371 -42.43 -19.61 -70.73
CA CYS A 371 -41.84 -18.43 -71.36
C CYS A 371 -40.74 -18.74 -72.39
N ALA A 372 -40.16 -19.95 -72.42
CA ALA A 372 -39.09 -20.32 -73.37
C ALA A 372 -39.66 -20.88 -74.69
N GLY A 373 -40.76 -21.62 -74.63
CA GLY A 373 -41.37 -22.30 -75.78
C GLY A 373 -41.90 -21.38 -76.89
N ALA A 374 -42.07 -20.07 -76.62
CA ALA A 374 -42.58 -19.11 -77.60
C ALA A 374 -41.49 -18.25 -78.29
N ARG A 375 -40.21 -18.38 -77.90
CA ARG A 375 -39.14 -17.45 -78.36
C ARG A 375 -37.87 -18.10 -78.92
N PHE A 376 -37.70 -19.42 -78.82
CA PHE A 376 -36.45 -20.10 -79.18
C PHE A 376 -36.62 -21.39 -80.00
N ASN A 377 -37.78 -21.58 -80.65
CA ASN A 377 -38.01 -22.61 -81.67
C ASN A 377 -37.71 -22.09 -83.07
#